data_AF-A0A955VHK9-F1
#
_entry.id   AF-A0A955VHK9-F1
#
_cell.length_a   1.000
_cell.length_b   1.000
_cell.length_c   1.000
_cell.angle_alpha   90.00
_cell.angle_beta   90.00
_cell.angle_gamma   90.00
#
_symmetry.space_group_name_H-M   'P 1'
#
loop_
_entity.id
_entity.type
_entity.pdbx_description
1 polymer ?
#
loop_
_entity_poly.entity_id
_entity_poly.type
_entity_poly.pdbx_seq_one_letter_code
_entity_poly.pdbx_strand_id
1 'polypeptide(L)'
;MRFHFDLQFDGRVWPLLPPGRRASFGEAWIGPERLIEWIELWTGHVTPPRSTAERIAETSVRLARLDGFFRASFEVEPLETTRRLIAVRDELVAAGFDGATGSAEPEEPTILGQWRAIDAQVSPG
;
A
#
# COMPACT_ATOMS: atom_id res chain seq x y z
N MET A 1 -24.41 -8.54 -6.65
CA MET A 1 -23.18 -7.81 -7.03
C MET A 1 -22.01 -8.48 -6.30
N ARG A 2 -20.89 -8.77 -6.99
CA ARG A 2 -19.72 -9.44 -6.41
C ARG A 2 -18.59 -8.43 -6.19
N PHE A 3 -18.00 -8.41 -5.01
CA PHE A 3 -16.87 -7.54 -4.69
C PHE A 3 -15.55 -8.32 -4.69
N HIS A 4 -14.54 -7.74 -5.33
CA HIS A 4 -13.14 -8.11 -5.23
C HIS A 4 -12.45 -7.04 -4.40
N PHE A 5 -11.86 -7.46 -3.27
CA PHE A 5 -11.27 -6.55 -2.30
C PHE A 5 -9.77 -6.80 -2.17
N ASP A 6 -8.97 -5.74 -2.31
CA ASP A 6 -7.52 -5.76 -2.17
C ASP A 6 -6.99 -4.31 -2.04
N LEU A 7 -5.91 -4.10 -1.29
CA LEU A 7 -5.27 -2.79 -1.12
C LEU A 7 -4.83 -2.18 -2.45
N GLN A 8 -4.41 -3.01 -3.41
CA GLN A 8 -3.98 -2.54 -4.72
C GLN A 8 -5.12 -1.87 -5.52
N PHE A 9 -6.37 -2.15 -5.14
CA PHE A 9 -7.53 -1.62 -5.84
C PHE A 9 -7.89 -0.16 -5.51
N ASP A 10 -7.20 0.47 -4.55
CA ASP A 10 -7.27 1.93 -4.36
C ASP A 10 -6.42 2.71 -5.38
N GLY A 11 -5.57 2.02 -6.14
CA GLY A 11 -4.77 2.58 -7.22
C GLY A 11 -5.46 2.56 -8.60
N ARG A 12 -4.68 2.66 -9.68
CA ARG A 12 -5.19 2.49 -11.06
C ARG A 12 -5.45 1.01 -11.34
N VAL A 13 -6.69 0.57 -11.17
CA VAL A 13 -7.11 -0.84 -11.42
C VAL A 13 -7.54 -1.07 -12.87
N TRP A 14 -7.92 0.00 -13.57
CA TRP A 14 -8.41 -0.07 -14.95
C TRP A 14 -7.36 0.45 -15.94
N PRO A 15 -7.07 -0.27 -17.04
CA PRO A 15 -7.55 -1.60 -17.45
C PRO A 15 -6.73 -2.78 -16.88
N LEU A 16 -5.91 -2.53 -15.86
CA LEU A 16 -4.93 -3.45 -15.27
C LEU A 16 -5.57 -4.52 -14.36
N LEU A 17 -6.62 -5.20 -14.84
CA LEU A 17 -7.09 -6.42 -14.18
C LEU A 17 -5.98 -7.48 -14.23
N PRO A 18 -5.87 -8.37 -13.22
CA PRO A 18 -4.93 -9.47 -13.26
C PRO A 18 -5.01 -10.22 -14.60
N PRO A 19 -3.86 -10.61 -15.19
CA PRO A 19 -3.82 -11.19 -16.53
C PRO A 19 -4.80 -12.35 -16.65
N GLY A 20 -5.63 -12.30 -17.70
CA GLY A 20 -6.65 -13.32 -17.97
C GLY A 20 -8.05 -13.02 -17.43
N ARG A 21 -8.28 -11.91 -16.72
CA ARG A 21 -9.63 -11.48 -16.31
C ARG A 21 -10.16 -10.33 -17.17
N ARG A 22 -11.41 -10.47 -17.62
CA ARG A 22 -12.20 -9.38 -18.23
C ARG A 22 -13.13 -8.80 -17.19
N ALA A 23 -13.31 -7.48 -17.17
CA ALA A 23 -14.38 -6.89 -16.37
C ALA A 23 -15.71 -7.46 -16.85
N SER A 24 -16.54 -7.87 -15.89
CA SER A 24 -17.87 -8.38 -16.15
C SER A 24 -18.91 -7.54 -15.41
N PHE A 25 -20.12 -7.49 -15.96
CA PHE A 25 -21.20 -6.72 -15.38
C PHE A 25 -21.63 -7.30 -14.03
N GLY A 26 -21.81 -6.45 -13.02
CA GLY A 26 -22.18 -6.88 -11.66
C GLY A 26 -20.99 -7.20 -10.75
N GLU A 27 -19.76 -6.93 -11.18
CA GLU A 27 -18.55 -7.01 -10.36
C GLU A 27 -17.99 -5.63 -10.02
N ALA A 28 -17.50 -5.48 -8.80
CA ALA A 28 -16.80 -4.28 -8.34
C ALA A 28 -15.45 -4.67 -7.74
N TRP A 29 -14.40 -3.98 -8.17
CA TRP A 29 -13.02 -4.15 -7.69
C TRP A 29 -12.69 -2.91 -6.88
N ILE A 30 -12.59 -3.06 -5.57
CA ILE A 30 -12.61 -1.95 -4.62
C ILE A 30 -11.51 -2.18 -3.59
N GLY A 31 -10.70 -1.15 -3.33
CA GLY A 31 -9.82 -1.13 -2.18
C GLY A 31 -10.49 -0.49 -0.97
N PRO A 32 -9.83 -0.48 0.20
CA PRO A 32 -10.35 0.12 1.42
C PRO A 32 -10.86 1.55 1.26
N GLU A 33 -10.10 2.45 0.61
CA GLU A 33 -10.49 3.86 0.44
C GLU A 33 -11.76 3.96 -0.42
N ARG A 34 -11.83 3.20 -1.51
CA ARG A 34 -13.02 3.17 -2.38
C ARG A 34 -14.26 2.60 -1.68
N LEU A 35 -14.06 1.65 -0.76
CA LEU A 35 -15.15 1.10 0.04
C LEU A 35 -15.69 2.15 1.01
N ILE A 36 -14.79 2.90 1.66
CA ILE A 36 -15.15 4.01 2.54
C ILE A 36 -15.90 5.07 1.74
N GLU A 37 -15.37 5.55 0.62
CA GLU A 37 -16.04 6.51 -0.28
C GLU A 37 -17.47 6.06 -0.64
N TRP A 38 -17.65 4.75 -0.92
CA TRP A 38 -18.96 4.18 -1.17
C TRP A 38 -19.87 4.29 0.05
N ILE A 39 -19.42 3.85 1.23
CA ILE A 39 -20.21 3.91 2.46
C ILE A 39 -20.58 5.36 2.80
N GLU A 40 -19.63 6.29 2.66
CA GLU A 40 -19.82 7.72 2.86
C GLU A 40 -20.92 8.28 1.94
N LEU A 41 -20.87 7.92 0.65
CA LEU A 41 -21.89 8.30 -0.32
C LEU A 41 -23.28 7.75 0.05
N TRP A 42 -23.36 6.49 0.47
CA TRP A 42 -24.62 5.85 0.85
C TRP A 42 -25.20 6.39 2.16
N THR A 43 -24.35 6.84 3.07
CA THR A 43 -24.75 7.32 4.39
C THR A 43 -24.85 8.85 4.49
N GLY A 44 -24.45 9.57 3.44
CA GLY A 44 -24.39 11.04 3.42
C GLY A 44 -23.33 11.65 4.35
N HIS A 45 -22.39 10.85 4.85
CA HIS A 45 -21.30 11.30 5.72
C HIS A 45 -20.03 11.43 4.89
N VAL A 46 -19.68 12.63 4.44
CA VAL A 46 -18.45 12.85 3.67
C VAL A 46 -17.33 13.25 4.63
N THR A 47 -16.28 12.42 4.72
CA THR A 47 -15.05 12.81 5.41
C THR A 47 -14.13 13.52 4.41
N PRO A 48 -13.47 14.64 4.81
CA PRO A 48 -12.44 15.23 3.96
C PRO A 48 -11.33 14.20 3.68
N PRO A 49 -11.03 13.89 2.40
CA PRO A 49 -10.00 12.92 2.08
C PRO A 49 -8.64 13.47 2.50
N ARG A 50 -7.85 12.65 3.21
CA ARG A 50 -6.46 13.00 3.49
C ARG A 50 -5.62 12.72 2.26
N SER A 51 -4.91 13.74 1.75
CA SER A 51 -4.14 13.55 0.53
C SER A 51 -2.92 12.64 0.76
N THR A 52 -2.60 11.78 -0.20
CA THR A 52 -1.36 10.99 -0.18
C THR A 52 -0.12 11.88 -0.07
N ALA A 53 -0.15 13.05 -0.71
CA ALA A 53 0.94 14.03 -0.63
C ALA A 53 1.16 14.55 0.79
N GLU A 54 0.08 14.84 1.53
CA GLU A 54 0.14 15.27 2.92
C GLU A 54 0.66 14.15 3.84
N ARG A 55 0.21 12.90 3.63
CA ARG A 55 0.75 11.72 4.35
C ARG A 55 2.25 11.56 4.11
N ILE A 56 2.71 11.71 2.87
CA ILE A 56 4.14 11.64 2.50
C ILE A 56 4.91 12.79 3.15
N ALA A 57 4.40 14.03 3.08
CA ALA A 57 5.08 15.20 3.65
C ALA A 57 5.30 15.04 5.16
N GLU A 58 4.27 14.65 5.91
CA GLU A 58 4.37 14.42 7.35
C GLU A 58 5.33 13.28 7.69
N THR A 59 5.24 12.17 6.96
CA THR A 59 6.07 10.98 7.21
C THR A 59 7.53 11.25 6.86
N SER A 60 7.80 11.99 5.79
CA SER A 60 9.16 12.34 5.35
C SER A 60 9.90 13.16 6.41
N VAL A 61 9.21 14.12 7.07
CA VAL A 61 9.79 14.89 8.19
C VAL A 61 10.19 13.98 9.36
N ARG A 62 9.42 12.92 9.63
CA ARG A 62 9.75 11.95 10.68
C ARG A 62 10.93 11.08 10.27
N LEU A 63 10.90 10.53 9.05
CA LEU A 63 11.97 9.68 8.51
C LEU A 63 13.31 10.41 8.44
N ALA A 64 13.33 11.72 8.17
CA ALA A 64 14.54 12.51 8.14
C ALA A 64 15.32 12.52 9.47
N ARG A 65 14.64 12.24 10.59
CA ARG A 65 15.21 12.22 11.96
C ARG A 65 15.55 10.81 12.44
N LEU A 66 15.25 9.78 11.65
CA LEU A 66 15.47 8.40 11.99
C LEU A 66 16.62 7.83 11.15
N ASP A 67 17.43 7.01 11.80
CA ASP A 67 18.37 6.14 11.12
C ASP A 67 17.73 4.75 10.94
N GLY A 68 18.06 4.09 9.84
CA GLY A 68 17.51 2.78 9.52
C GLY A 68 17.97 2.27 8.16
N PHE A 69 17.53 1.07 7.79
CA PHE A 69 17.89 0.43 6.52
C PHE A 69 17.53 1.28 5.28
N PHE A 70 16.54 2.16 5.41
CA PHE A 70 16.07 3.04 4.34
C PHE A 70 16.92 4.32 4.17
N ARG A 71 17.87 4.61 5.06
CA ARG A 71 18.57 5.91 5.12
C ARG A 71 19.28 6.27 3.83
N ALA A 72 20.04 5.33 3.27
CA ALA A 72 20.78 5.55 2.02
C ALA A 72 19.84 5.88 0.84
N SER A 73 18.73 5.15 0.71
CA SER A 73 17.72 5.43 -0.32
C SER A 73 16.99 6.75 -0.08
N PHE A 74 16.69 7.07 1.19
CA PHE A 74 16.01 8.31 1.56
C PHE A 74 16.84 9.56 1.24
N GLU A 75 18.18 9.49 1.36
CA GLU A 75 19.06 10.61 1.00
C GLU A 75 19.09 10.90 -0.50
N VAL A 76 18.93 9.87 -1.34
CA VAL A 76 18.89 10.01 -2.80
C VAL A 76 17.50 10.40 -3.29
N GLU A 77 16.46 9.69 -2.82
CA GLU A 77 15.06 9.88 -3.22
C GLU A 77 14.12 9.91 -2.00
N PRO A 78 14.00 11.04 -1.30
CA PRO A 78 13.20 11.13 -0.07
C PRO A 78 11.71 10.84 -0.30
N LEU A 79 11.16 11.35 -1.41
CA LEU A 79 9.74 11.24 -1.73
C LEU A 79 9.34 9.80 -2.03
N GLU A 80 10.09 9.14 -2.90
CA GLU A 80 9.78 7.78 -3.34
C GLU A 80 10.06 6.76 -2.24
N THR A 81 11.15 6.93 -1.50
CA THR A 81 11.46 6.09 -0.32
C THR A 81 10.34 6.19 0.72
N THR A 82 9.88 7.40 1.02
CA THR A 82 8.76 7.61 1.96
C THR A 82 7.48 6.95 1.47
N ARG A 83 7.16 7.11 0.18
CA ARG A 83 5.97 6.49 -0.45
C ARG A 83 6.00 4.97 -0.32
N ARG A 84 7.15 4.36 -0.58
CA ARG A 84 7.33 2.89 -0.49
C ARG A 84 7.20 2.40 0.95
N LEU A 85 7.80 3.09 1.92
CA LEU A 85 7.70 2.73 3.34
C LEU A 85 6.27 2.84 3.89
N ILE A 86 5.51 3.87 3.47
CA ILE A 86 4.09 3.98 3.81
C ILE A 86 3.31 2.78 3.27
N ALA A 87 3.56 2.38 2.02
CA ALA A 87 2.89 1.23 1.41
C ALA A 87 3.18 -0.08 2.16
N VAL A 88 4.45 -0.34 2.49
CA VAL A 88 4.85 -1.52 3.29
C VAL A 88 4.17 -1.51 4.65
N ARG A 89 4.13 -0.36 5.33
CA ARG A 89 3.43 -0.23 6.61
C ARG A 89 1.94 -0.55 6.47
N ASP A 90 1.28 0.00 5.46
CA ASP A 90 -0.15 -0.19 5.25
C ASP A 90 -0.46 -1.67 4.93
N GLU A 91 0.40 -2.36 4.18
CA GLU A 91 0.32 -3.82 3.96
C GLU A 91 0.50 -4.62 5.25
N LEU A 92 1.52 -4.30 6.07
CA LEU A 92 1.75 -4.96 7.34
C LEU A 92 0.55 -4.80 8.29
N VAL A 93 0.03 -3.59 8.41
CA VAL A 93 -1.14 -3.30 9.25
C VAL A 93 -2.36 -4.07 8.76
N ALA A 94 -2.59 -4.15 7.45
CA ALA A 94 -3.67 -4.95 6.87
C ALA A 94 -3.50 -6.45 7.14
N ALA A 95 -2.26 -6.95 7.22
CA ALA A 95 -1.93 -8.32 7.62
C ALA A 95 -2.04 -8.56 9.14
N GLY A 96 -2.42 -7.55 9.93
CA GLY A 96 -2.60 -7.66 11.38
C GLY A 96 -1.36 -7.31 12.21
N PHE A 97 -0.31 -6.75 11.60
CA PHE A 97 0.82 -6.23 12.34
C PHE A 97 0.42 -4.96 13.12
N ASP A 98 0.58 -5.01 14.44
CA ASP A 98 0.20 -3.93 15.35
C ASP A 98 1.40 -3.09 15.84
N GLY A 99 2.61 -3.39 15.35
CA GLY A 99 3.83 -2.70 15.78
C GLY A 99 4.32 -3.11 17.17
N ALA A 100 3.63 -4.04 17.85
CA ALA A 100 4.11 -4.59 19.10
C ALA A 100 5.26 -5.55 18.81
N THR A 101 6.37 -5.38 19.53
CA THR A 101 7.54 -6.25 19.46
C THR A 101 7.18 -7.59 20.13
N GLY A 102 6.40 -8.46 19.46
CA GLY A 102 6.05 -9.76 20.04
C GLY A 102 4.87 -10.54 19.46
N SER A 103 4.16 -10.06 18.44
CA SER A 103 3.06 -10.82 17.82
C SER A 103 3.56 -11.63 16.61
N ALA A 104 2.94 -12.81 16.42
CA ALA A 104 3.32 -13.92 15.53
C ALA A 104 3.90 -13.51 14.17
N GLU A 105 4.79 -14.34 13.60
CA GLU A 105 5.36 -14.13 12.26
C GLU A 105 4.25 -13.72 11.27
N PRO A 106 4.19 -12.44 10.86
CA PRO A 106 3.20 -12.02 9.90
C PRO A 106 3.52 -12.68 8.56
N GLU A 107 2.49 -13.11 7.83
CA GLU A 107 2.67 -13.57 6.45
C GLU A 107 3.45 -12.51 5.67
N GLU A 108 4.46 -12.95 4.91
CA GLU A 108 5.42 -12.05 4.26
C GLU A 108 4.67 -11.05 3.36
N PRO A 109 4.80 -9.73 3.60
CA PRO A 109 4.07 -8.74 2.82
C PRO A 109 4.48 -8.80 1.35
N THR A 110 3.50 -8.66 0.45
CA THR A 110 3.65 -8.79 -1.01
C THR A 110 4.79 -7.95 -1.57
N ILE A 111 5.01 -6.75 -1.03
CA ILE A 111 6.16 -5.93 -1.42
C ILE A 111 7.49 -6.62 -1.09
N LEU A 112 7.68 -7.21 0.09
CA LEU A 112 8.94 -7.90 0.41
C LEU A 112 9.18 -9.11 -0.51
N GLY A 113 8.13 -9.85 -0.86
CA GLY A 113 8.21 -10.91 -1.87
C GLY A 113 8.64 -10.40 -3.26
N GLN A 114 8.14 -9.23 -3.67
CA GLN A 114 8.56 -8.58 -4.92
C GLN A 114 10.03 -8.14 -4.89
N TRP A 115 10.51 -7.61 -3.75
CA TRP A 115 11.91 -7.19 -3.61
C TRP A 115 12.87 -8.39 -3.68
N ARG A 116 12.53 -9.51 -3.02
CA ARG A 116 13.32 -10.75 -3.13
C ARG A 116 13.35 -11.29 -4.56
N ALA A 117 12.24 -11.21 -5.29
CA ALA A 117 12.20 -11.61 -6.69
C ALA A 117 13.13 -10.74 -7.56
N ILE A 118 13.22 -9.44 -7.28
CA ILE A 118 14.14 -8.52 -7.95
C ILE A 118 15.59 -8.81 -7.56
N ASP A 119 15.89 -8.98 -6.27
CA ASP A 119 17.24 -9.31 -5.80
C ASP A 119 17.75 -10.63 -6.39
N ALA A 120 16.86 -11.64 -6.50
CA ALA A 120 17.17 -12.91 -7.15
C ALA A 120 17.45 -12.77 -8.66
N GLN A 121 16.92 -11.73 -9.31
CA GLN A 121 17.19 -11.43 -10.72
C GLN A 121 18.44 -10.57 -10.93
N VAL A 122 18.85 -9.82 -9.91
CA VAL A 122 19.99 -8.87 -9.98
C VAL A 122 21.28 -9.46 -9.42
N SER A 123 21.22 -10.59 -8.71
CA SER A 123 22.41 -11.26 -8.17
C SER A 123 23.36 -11.71 -9.30
N PRO A 124 24.58 -11.14 -9.43
CA PRO A 124 25.61 -11.69 -10.28
C PRO A 124 26.15 -12.95 -9.62
N GLY A 125 26.29 -14.03 -10.40
CA GLY A 125 27.05 -15.21 -9.98
C GLY A 125 28.53 -14.91 -9.77
#